data_AF-A0A940J5K1-F1
#
_entry.id   AF-A0A940J5K1-F1
#
_cell.length_a   1.000
_cell.length_b   1.000
_cell.length_c   1.000
_cell.angle_alpha   90.00
_cell.angle_beta   90.00
_cell.angle_gamma   90.00
#
_symmetry.space_group_name_H-M   'P 1'
#
loop_
_entity.id
_entity.type
_entity.pdbx_description
1 polymer ?
#
loop_
_entity_poly.entity_id
_entity_poly.type
_entity_poly.pdbx_seq_one_letter_code
_entity_poly.pdbx_strand_id
1 'polypeptide(L)'
;MTEDPAKQAWQASVQIAGAPPLEDVRKGADRLYRKIRLRNSIEYVACAVVVVLGVSRVLTLEYMHQKVGMTLLVLAALSVVWQLHRRASAVSPERAGEVPLYLFLRAQLVRQRDALREVFWWYLLPFVPGFAVIFVGNGIVPEIERAGPAIWVRWLILAGIAGAFGAIWWINQLAAGKLQGHIDEIDALTQEGG
;
A
#
# COMPACT_ATOMS: atom_id res chain seq x y z
N MET A 1 -50.41 -9.52 4.76
CA MET A 1 -48.95 -9.63 4.71
C MET A 1 -48.53 -9.31 3.28
N THR A 2 -48.41 -8.03 2.97
CA THR A 2 -47.98 -7.55 1.65
C THR A 2 -46.47 -7.72 1.58
N GLU A 3 -46.01 -8.63 0.73
CA GLU A 3 -44.58 -8.80 0.47
C GLU A 3 -44.02 -7.49 -0.08
N ASP A 4 -42.95 -7.01 0.55
CA ASP A 4 -42.31 -5.74 0.22
C ASP A 4 -41.75 -5.83 -1.22
N PRO A 5 -42.25 -5.03 -2.18
CA PRO A 5 -41.80 -5.07 -3.56
C PRO A 5 -40.30 -4.75 -3.69
N ALA A 6 -39.72 -4.00 -2.74
CA ALA A 6 -38.28 -3.78 -2.69
C ALA A 6 -37.50 -5.07 -2.37
N LYS A 7 -38.06 -5.94 -1.52
CA LYS A 7 -37.47 -7.23 -1.16
C LYS A 7 -37.52 -8.22 -2.32
N GLN A 8 -38.61 -8.24 -3.09
CA GLN A 8 -38.73 -9.07 -4.29
C GLN A 8 -37.81 -8.60 -5.42
N ALA A 9 -37.73 -7.29 -5.66
CA ALA A 9 -36.80 -6.72 -6.63
C ALA A 9 -35.33 -7.01 -6.27
N TRP A 10 -35.01 -6.96 -4.98
CA TRP A 10 -33.69 -7.33 -4.47
C TRP A 10 -33.38 -8.82 -4.66
N GLN A 11 -34.32 -9.72 -4.34
CA GLN A 11 -34.12 -11.16 -4.54
C GLN A 11 -34.01 -11.56 -6.02
N ALA A 12 -34.79 -10.93 -6.89
CA ALA A 12 -34.68 -11.11 -8.33
C ALA A 12 -33.31 -10.65 -8.86
N SER A 13 -32.79 -9.51 -8.36
CA SER A 13 -31.45 -9.03 -8.74
C SER A 13 -30.31 -9.95 -8.30
N VAL A 14 -30.48 -10.64 -7.17
CA VAL A 14 -29.50 -11.63 -6.65
C VAL A 14 -29.56 -12.94 -7.44
N GLN A 15 -30.75 -13.37 -7.87
CA GLN A 15 -30.93 -14.57 -8.69
C GLN A 15 -30.42 -14.40 -10.11
N ILE A 16 -30.62 -13.23 -10.73
CA ILE A 16 -30.19 -12.95 -12.10
C ILE A 16 -28.66 -12.85 -12.18
N ALA A 17 -28.01 -12.26 -11.16
CA ALA A 17 -26.57 -12.03 -11.16
C ALA A 17 -25.71 -13.24 -10.74
N GLY A 18 -26.31 -14.43 -10.51
CA GLY A 18 -25.56 -15.57 -9.98
C GLY A 18 -24.80 -15.25 -8.68
N ALA A 19 -25.30 -14.29 -7.91
CA ALA A 19 -24.54 -13.66 -6.86
C ALA A 19 -24.33 -14.65 -5.70
N PRO A 20 -23.10 -14.80 -5.17
CA PRO A 20 -22.87 -15.58 -3.97
C PRO A 20 -23.77 -15.05 -2.82
N PRO A 21 -24.21 -15.90 -1.89
CA PRO A 21 -25.02 -15.48 -0.75
C PRO A 21 -24.42 -14.25 -0.07
N LEU A 22 -25.25 -13.26 0.30
CA LEU A 22 -24.79 -12.04 0.99
C LEU A 22 -23.82 -12.31 2.16
N GLU A 23 -24.01 -13.44 2.84
CA GLU A 23 -23.15 -13.91 3.92
C GLU A 23 -21.74 -14.27 3.46
N ASP A 24 -21.58 -14.85 2.27
CA ASP A 24 -20.28 -15.20 1.71
C ASP A 24 -19.56 -13.97 1.17
N VAL A 25 -20.29 -13.01 0.59
CA VAL A 25 -19.76 -11.69 0.21
C VAL A 25 -19.29 -10.91 1.45
N ARG A 26 -20.09 -10.91 2.54
CA ARG A 26 -19.71 -10.28 3.82
C ARG A 26 -18.49 -10.96 4.45
N LYS A 27 -18.47 -12.29 4.53
CA LYS A 27 -17.31 -13.05 5.06
C LYS A 27 -16.04 -12.80 4.23
N GLY A 28 -16.16 -12.69 2.91
CA GLY A 28 -15.06 -12.34 2.00
C GLY A 28 -14.54 -10.92 2.24
N ALA A 29 -15.45 -9.95 2.36
CA ALA A 29 -15.12 -8.56 2.70
C ALA A 29 -14.44 -8.47 4.07
N ASP A 30 -14.96 -9.12 5.10
CA ASP A 30 -14.38 -9.09 6.45
C ASP A 30 -12.97 -9.70 6.50
N ARG A 31 -12.75 -10.79 5.76
CA ARG A 31 -11.42 -11.41 5.67
C ARG A 31 -10.42 -10.50 4.97
N LEU A 32 -10.86 -9.77 3.94
CA LEU A 32 -10.06 -8.75 3.25
C LEU A 32 -9.75 -7.55 4.18
N TYR A 33 -10.77 -7.01 4.85
CA TYR A 33 -10.61 -5.91 5.82
C TYR A 33 -9.66 -6.26 6.96
N ARG A 34 -9.76 -7.48 7.50
CA ARG A 34 -8.88 -7.94 8.58
C ARG A 34 -7.43 -8.06 8.11
N LYS A 35 -7.20 -8.53 6.88
CA LYS A 35 -5.86 -8.63 6.30
C LYS A 35 -5.25 -7.24 6.05
N ILE A 36 -6.05 -6.31 5.54
CA ILE A 36 -5.64 -4.90 5.33
C ILE A 36 -5.32 -4.24 6.68
N ARG A 37 -6.17 -4.44 7.69
CA ARG A 37 -5.95 -3.86 9.02
C ARG A 37 -4.68 -4.40 9.68
N LEU A 38 -4.42 -5.70 9.60
CA LEU A 38 -3.19 -6.30 10.12
C LEU A 38 -1.95 -5.76 9.40
N ARG A 39 -2.00 -5.68 8.07
CA ARG A 39 -0.92 -5.11 7.25
C ARG A 39 -0.64 -3.65 7.65
N ASN A 40 -1.68 -2.83 7.75
CA ASN A 40 -1.54 -1.44 8.16
C ASN A 40 -0.89 -1.33 9.55
N SER A 41 -1.32 -2.14 10.52
CA SER A 41 -0.73 -2.12 11.87
C SER A 41 0.77 -2.47 11.86
N ILE A 42 1.17 -3.47 11.07
CA ILE A 42 2.59 -3.83 10.92
C ILE A 42 3.37 -2.67 10.28
N GLU A 43 2.81 -2.02 9.25
CA GLU A 43 3.42 -0.86 8.60
C GLU A 43 3.58 0.33 9.55
N TYR A 44 2.59 0.61 10.42
CA TYR A 44 2.68 1.65 11.44
C TYR A 44 3.79 1.35 12.47
N VAL A 45 3.88 0.12 12.97
CA VAL A 45 4.92 -0.28 13.91
C VAL A 45 6.30 -0.21 13.26
N ALA A 46 6.43 -0.71 12.03
CA ALA A 46 7.68 -0.63 11.27
C ALA A 46 8.11 0.83 11.05
N CYS A 47 7.17 1.72 10.70
CA CYS A 47 7.46 3.14 10.56
C CYS A 47 7.88 3.77 11.88
N ALA A 48 7.21 3.46 12.99
CA ALA A 48 7.60 4.00 14.30
C ALA A 48 9.04 3.62 14.65
N VAL A 49 9.42 2.36 14.41
CA VAL A 49 10.80 1.88 14.59
C VAL A 49 11.78 2.64 13.69
N VAL A 50 11.46 2.77 12.39
CA VAL A 50 12.32 3.49 11.43
C VAL A 50 12.50 4.96 11.83
N VAL A 51 11.44 5.64 12.29
CA VAL A 51 11.50 7.03 12.73
C VAL A 51 12.35 7.16 14.00
N VAL A 52 12.15 6.32 15.01
CA VAL A 52 12.92 6.38 16.27
C VAL A 52 14.41 6.12 16.02
N LEU A 53 14.73 5.05 15.29
CA LEU A 53 16.12 4.73 14.94
C LEU A 53 16.72 5.79 14.01
N GLY A 54 15.94 6.29 13.07
CA GLY A 54 16.33 7.35 12.13
C GLY A 54 16.71 8.64 12.83
N VAL A 55 15.84 9.14 13.72
CA VAL A 55 16.08 10.35 14.51
C VAL A 55 17.28 10.17 15.43
N SER A 56 17.39 9.03 16.12
CA SER A 56 18.57 8.70 16.94
C SER A 56 19.87 8.79 16.14
N ARG A 57 19.88 8.26 14.91
CA ARG A 57 21.03 8.36 14.00
C ARG A 57 21.30 9.79 13.54
N VAL A 58 20.30 10.59 13.19
CA VAL A 58 20.49 12.01 12.82
C VAL A 58 21.24 12.77 13.92
N LEU A 59 20.94 12.47 15.20
CA LEU A 59 21.55 13.14 16.34
C LEU A 59 22.98 12.65 16.66
N THR A 60 23.32 11.42 16.27
CA THR A 60 24.60 10.76 16.64
C THR A 60 25.62 10.71 15.50
N LEU A 61 25.20 10.83 14.24
CA LEU A 61 26.10 10.84 13.10
C LEU A 61 26.94 12.12 13.09
N GLU A 62 28.20 12.02 12.67
CA GLU A 62 29.13 13.15 12.65
C GLU A 62 29.05 13.92 11.32
N TYR A 63 28.86 13.20 10.22
CA TYR A 63 28.96 13.76 8.87
C TYR A 63 27.64 14.32 8.34
N MET A 64 27.72 15.51 7.73
CA MET A 64 26.55 16.25 7.26
C MET A 64 25.74 15.48 6.21
N HIS A 65 26.38 14.80 5.25
CA HIS A 65 25.67 14.02 4.23
C HIS A 65 24.89 12.85 4.83
N GLN A 66 25.43 12.20 5.88
CA GLN A 66 24.74 11.12 6.56
C GLN A 66 23.54 11.63 7.36
N LYS A 67 23.65 12.82 7.99
CA LYS A 67 22.51 13.49 8.64
C LYS A 67 21.41 13.82 7.63
N VAL A 68 21.76 14.51 6.55
CA VAL A 68 20.81 14.89 5.48
C VAL A 68 20.13 13.66 4.90
N GLY A 69 20.90 12.63 4.54
CA GLY A 69 20.36 11.39 4.01
C GLY A 69 19.42 10.68 4.98
N MET A 70 19.77 10.60 6.27
CA MET A 70 18.91 10.00 7.28
C MET A 70 17.64 10.81 7.54
N THR A 71 17.74 12.15 7.56
CA THR A 71 16.56 13.03 7.65
C THR A 71 15.61 12.80 6.48
N LEU A 72 16.13 12.67 5.25
CA LEU A 72 15.31 12.34 4.08
C LEU A 72 14.61 10.98 4.21
N LEU A 73 15.29 9.95 4.74
CA LEU A 73 14.67 8.64 4.99
C LEU A 73 13.58 8.70 6.06
N VAL A 74 13.75 9.51 7.12
CA VAL A 74 12.71 9.73 8.13
C VAL A 74 11.50 10.45 7.53
N LEU A 75 11.73 11.52 6.75
CA LEU A 75 10.66 12.24 6.06
C LEU A 75 9.91 11.34 5.08
N ALA A 76 10.63 10.48 4.36
CA ALA A 76 10.05 9.47 3.49
C ALA A 76 9.11 8.54 4.26
N ALA A 77 9.57 7.97 5.38
CA ALA A 77 8.75 7.09 6.21
C ALA A 77 7.46 7.78 6.72
N LEU A 78 7.58 9.03 7.20
CA LEU A 78 6.43 9.83 7.61
C LEU A 78 5.45 10.10 6.45
N SER A 79 5.98 10.41 5.26
CA SER A 79 5.17 10.64 4.07
C SER A 79 4.39 9.38 3.67
N VAL A 80 5.01 8.19 3.77
CA VAL A 80 4.38 6.90 3.48
C VAL A 80 3.24 6.61 4.44
N VAL A 81 3.45 6.81 5.74
CA VAL A 81 2.39 6.62 6.75
C VAL A 81 1.24 7.60 6.54
N TRP A 82 1.55 8.86 6.24
CA TRP A 82 0.52 9.85 5.92
C TRP A 82 -0.28 9.44 4.67
N GLN A 83 0.37 8.96 3.62
CA GLN A 83 -0.31 8.46 2.42
C GLN A 83 -1.14 7.21 2.70
N LEU A 84 -0.63 6.29 3.51
CA LEU A 84 -1.37 5.10 3.93
C LEU A 84 -2.61 5.48 4.72
N HIS A 85 -2.48 6.40 5.68
CA HIS A 85 -3.60 6.91 6.46
C HIS A 85 -4.62 7.61 5.56
N ARG A 86 -4.17 8.50 4.67
CA ARG A 86 -5.06 9.22 3.73
C ARG A 86 -5.81 8.27 2.79
N ARG A 87 -5.14 7.24 2.27
CA ARG A 87 -5.74 6.24 1.36
C ARG A 87 -6.65 5.25 2.11
N ALA A 88 -6.37 4.95 3.38
CA ALA A 88 -7.20 4.08 4.22
C ALA A 88 -8.42 4.80 4.85
N SER A 89 -8.28 6.07 5.23
CA SER A 89 -9.31 6.86 5.92
C SER A 89 -10.37 7.46 4.98
N ALA A 90 -10.24 7.31 3.67
CA ALA A 90 -11.21 7.81 2.68
C ALA A 90 -12.57 7.05 2.68
N VAL A 91 -12.89 6.32 3.75
CA VAL A 91 -14.07 5.46 3.87
C VAL A 91 -14.77 5.76 5.19
N SER A 92 -15.74 6.69 5.16
CA SER A 92 -16.83 6.68 6.14
C SER A 92 -17.93 5.75 5.62
N PRO A 93 -18.36 4.73 6.40
CA PRO A 93 -19.51 3.88 6.10
C PRO A 93 -20.84 4.65 6.00
N GLU A 94 -20.88 5.93 6.40
CA GLU A 94 -22.12 6.70 6.50
C GLU A 94 -22.75 7.03 5.14
N ARG A 95 -22.00 6.95 4.03
CA ARG A 95 -22.53 7.11 2.66
C ARG A 95 -23.01 5.81 2.01
N ALA A 96 -22.89 4.67 2.69
CA ALA A 96 -23.30 3.36 2.17
C ALA A 96 -24.82 3.19 2.08
N GLY A 97 -25.61 4.11 2.64
CA GLY A 97 -27.08 4.07 2.59
C GLY A 97 -27.70 4.54 1.27
N GLU A 98 -26.98 5.31 0.45
CA GLU A 98 -27.55 6.01 -0.73
C GLU A 98 -27.06 5.46 -2.09
N VAL A 99 -25.97 4.68 -2.10
CA VAL A 99 -25.36 4.14 -3.32
C VAL A 99 -25.54 2.62 -3.35
N PRO A 100 -25.92 2.02 -4.51
CA PRO A 100 -25.95 0.58 -4.64
C PRO A 100 -24.65 -0.07 -4.15
N LEU A 101 -24.77 -1.06 -3.26
CA LEU A 101 -23.64 -1.72 -2.59
C LEU A 101 -22.55 -2.20 -3.56
N TYR A 102 -22.94 -2.60 -4.78
CA TYR A 102 -22.03 -3.04 -5.83
C TYR A 102 -21.15 -1.91 -6.40
N LEU A 103 -21.69 -0.70 -6.62
CA LEU A 103 -20.90 0.46 -7.07
C LEU A 103 -19.89 0.88 -6.02
N PHE A 104 -20.28 0.82 -4.74
CA PHE A 104 -19.39 1.09 -3.62
C PHE A 104 -18.25 0.06 -3.57
N LEU A 105 -18.55 -1.23 -3.69
CA LEU A 105 -17.54 -2.30 -3.68
C LEU A 105 -16.57 -2.18 -4.87
N ARG A 106 -17.09 -1.94 -6.08
CA ARG A 106 -16.27 -1.73 -7.27
C ARG A 106 -15.33 -0.53 -7.11
N ALA A 107 -15.85 0.60 -6.62
CA ALA A 107 -15.05 1.81 -6.39
C ALA A 107 -13.93 1.57 -5.36
N GLN A 108 -14.18 0.76 -4.33
CA GLN A 108 -13.17 0.35 -3.35
C GLN A 108 -12.07 -0.49 -3.99
N LEU A 109 -12.43 -1.49 -4.80
CA LEU A 109 -11.47 -2.36 -5.48
C LEU A 109 -10.59 -1.60 -6.47
N VAL A 110 -11.16 -0.68 -7.26
CA VAL A 110 -10.41 0.19 -8.19
C VAL A 110 -9.38 1.03 -7.44
N ARG A 111 -9.77 1.67 -6.34
CA ARG A 111 -8.84 2.49 -5.53
C ARG A 111 -7.72 1.67 -4.91
N GLN A 112 -8.02 0.46 -4.41
CA GLN A 112 -7.01 -0.43 -3.85
C GLN A 112 -6.04 -0.91 -4.94
N ARG A 113 -6.55 -1.28 -6.12
CA ARG A 113 -5.74 -1.64 -7.28
C ARG A 113 -4.80 -0.50 -7.66
N ASP A 114 -5.31 0.73 -7.78
CA ASP A 114 -4.51 1.89 -8.18
C ASP A 114 -3.46 2.23 -7.13
N ALA A 115 -3.81 2.14 -5.84
CA ALA A 115 -2.84 2.30 -4.75
C ALA A 115 -1.71 1.26 -4.80
N LEU A 116 -2.02 0.00 -5.11
CA LEU A 116 -1.01 -1.05 -5.28
C LEU A 116 -0.16 -0.81 -6.54
N ARG A 117 -0.78 -0.40 -7.65
CA ARG A 117 -0.09 -0.13 -8.92
C ARG A 117 0.87 1.05 -8.85
N GLU A 118 0.50 2.07 -8.07
CA GLU A 118 1.29 3.28 -7.87
C GLU A 118 2.27 3.17 -6.70
N VAL A 119 2.41 1.99 -6.06
CA VAL A 119 3.26 1.80 -4.86
C VAL A 119 4.68 2.32 -5.05
N PHE A 120 5.21 2.23 -6.27
CA PHE A 120 6.52 2.78 -6.57
C PHE A 120 6.61 4.28 -6.28
N TRP A 121 5.63 5.06 -6.74
CA TRP A 121 5.66 6.53 -6.67
C TRP A 121 5.42 7.07 -5.28
N TRP A 122 4.50 6.46 -4.52
CA TRP A 122 4.12 6.98 -3.21
C TRP A 122 4.81 6.28 -2.03
N TYR A 123 5.30 5.05 -2.21
CA TYR A 123 5.92 4.25 -1.15
C TYR A 123 7.44 4.13 -1.33
N LEU A 124 7.94 3.75 -2.51
CA LEU A 124 9.37 3.44 -2.70
C LEU A 124 10.19 4.68 -3.06
N LEU A 125 9.71 5.49 -4.00
CA LEU A 125 10.41 6.66 -4.52
C LEU A 125 10.83 7.66 -3.43
N PRO A 126 10.03 7.98 -2.40
CA PRO A 126 10.43 8.93 -1.36
C PRO A 126 11.73 8.55 -0.63
N PHE A 127 12.09 7.27 -0.57
CA PHE A 127 13.33 6.81 0.07
C PHE A 127 14.58 6.95 -0.82
N VAL A 128 14.41 7.02 -2.14
CA VAL A 128 15.53 7.02 -3.11
C VAL A 128 16.50 8.19 -2.88
N PRO A 129 16.05 9.44 -2.69
CA PRO A 129 16.96 10.56 -2.45
C PRO A 129 17.82 10.38 -1.19
N GLY A 130 17.24 9.87 -0.09
CA GLY A 130 17.96 9.62 1.15
C GLY A 130 19.08 8.58 0.99
N PHE A 131 18.78 7.48 0.30
CA PHE A 131 19.81 6.48 -0.03
C PHE A 131 20.88 7.06 -0.94
N ALA A 132 20.52 7.81 -1.98
CA ALA A 132 21.46 8.42 -2.90
C ALA A 132 22.47 9.33 -2.18
N VAL A 133 22.00 10.21 -1.28
CA VAL A 133 22.88 11.11 -0.51
C VAL A 133 23.87 10.34 0.36
N ILE A 134 23.42 9.27 1.03
CA ILE A 134 24.31 8.46 1.90
C ILE A 134 25.35 7.72 1.06
N PHE A 135 24.92 7.05 -0.01
CA PHE A 135 25.81 6.24 -0.84
C PHE A 135 26.86 7.09 -1.57
N VAL A 136 26.43 8.18 -2.20
CA VAL A 136 27.33 9.09 -2.92
C VAL A 136 28.25 9.79 -1.93
N GLY A 137 27.72 10.31 -0.82
CA GLY A 137 28.53 11.01 0.18
C GLY A 137 29.60 10.11 0.83
N ASN A 138 29.27 8.85 1.14
CA ASN A 138 30.26 7.90 1.69
C ASN A 138 31.34 7.48 0.67
N GLY A 139 31.10 7.66 -0.64
CA GLY A 139 32.09 7.42 -1.68
C GLY A 139 33.00 8.62 -1.97
N ILE A 140 32.60 9.83 -1.59
CA ILE A 140 33.37 11.07 -1.86
C ILE A 140 34.25 11.46 -0.66
N VAL A 141 33.85 11.12 0.56
CA VAL A 141 34.62 11.43 1.78
C VAL A 141 35.72 10.38 1.98
N PRO A 142 37.02 10.72 1.82
CA PRO A 142 38.11 9.73 1.80
C PRO A 142 38.26 8.96 3.11
N GLU A 143 38.02 9.60 4.26
CA GLU A 143 38.12 8.98 5.58
C GLU A 143 37.08 7.87 5.73
N ILE A 144 35.83 8.15 5.32
CA ILE A 144 34.73 7.18 5.33
C ILE A 144 34.95 6.12 4.26
N GLU A 145 35.44 6.51 3.09
CA GLU A 145 35.69 5.58 2.01
C GLU A 145 36.72 4.52 2.42
N ARG A 146 37.81 4.94 3.08
CA ARG A 146 38.87 4.05 3.55
C ARG A 146 38.48 3.21 4.77
N ALA A 147 37.73 3.78 5.71
CA ALA A 147 37.26 3.08 6.90
C ALA A 147 36.04 2.18 6.63
N GLY A 148 35.33 2.43 5.54
CA GLY A 148 34.10 1.74 5.16
C GLY A 148 34.36 0.35 4.58
N PRO A 149 33.29 -0.42 4.35
CA PRO A 149 33.40 -1.75 3.77
C PRO A 149 33.93 -1.68 2.33
N ALA A 150 34.53 -2.78 1.89
CA ALA A 150 35.06 -2.93 0.54
C ALA A 150 33.99 -2.57 -0.52
N ILE A 151 34.43 -2.03 -1.65
CA ILE A 151 33.54 -1.51 -2.70
C ILE A 151 32.51 -2.55 -3.18
N TRP A 152 32.88 -3.82 -3.28
CA TRP A 152 31.97 -4.90 -3.68
C TRP A 152 30.86 -5.14 -2.64
N VAL A 153 31.14 -4.95 -1.34
CA VAL A 153 30.12 -5.03 -0.27
C VAL A 153 29.14 -3.88 -0.40
N ARG A 154 29.60 -2.68 -0.78
CA ARG A 154 28.70 -1.53 -1.01
C ARG A 154 27.74 -1.80 -2.16
N TRP A 155 28.25 -2.36 -3.26
CA TRP A 155 27.41 -2.78 -4.38
C TRP A 155 26.44 -3.90 -3.99
N LEU A 156 26.86 -4.84 -3.15
CA LEU A 156 25.99 -5.88 -2.63
C LEU A 156 24.85 -5.30 -1.77
N ILE A 157 25.14 -4.31 -0.91
CA ILE A 157 24.11 -3.61 -0.13
C ILE A 157 23.13 -2.88 -1.06
N LEU A 158 23.65 -2.15 -2.06
CA LEU A 158 22.81 -1.43 -3.02
C LEU A 158 21.93 -2.39 -3.83
N ALA A 159 22.48 -3.51 -4.28
CA ALA A 159 21.74 -4.57 -4.96
C ALA A 159 20.68 -5.19 -4.06
N GLY A 160 20.97 -5.37 -2.76
CA GLY A 160 19.99 -5.82 -1.77
C GLY A 160 18.83 -4.85 -1.60
N ILE A 161 19.09 -3.54 -1.51
CA ILE A 161 18.05 -2.50 -1.42
C ILE A 161 17.21 -2.48 -2.71
N ALA A 162 17.85 -2.47 -3.88
CA ALA A 162 17.17 -2.50 -5.16
C ALA A 162 16.32 -3.76 -5.34
N GLY A 163 16.84 -4.92 -4.92
CA GLY A 163 16.13 -6.19 -4.91
C GLY A 163 14.92 -6.17 -3.98
N ALA A 164 15.03 -5.61 -2.78
CA ALA A 164 13.91 -5.43 -1.86
C ALA A 164 12.83 -4.51 -2.45
N PHE A 165 13.22 -3.40 -3.08
CA PHE A 165 12.29 -2.48 -3.74
C PHE A 165 11.59 -3.16 -4.91
N GLY A 166 12.33 -3.91 -5.73
CA GLY A 166 11.80 -4.69 -6.83
C GLY A 166 10.81 -5.76 -6.37
N ALA A 167 11.13 -6.48 -5.29
CA ALA A 167 10.25 -7.49 -4.70
C ALA A 167 8.95 -6.88 -4.15
N ILE A 168 9.05 -5.76 -3.40
CA ILE A 168 7.88 -5.03 -2.90
C ILE A 168 7.00 -4.60 -4.06
N TRP A 169 7.59 -3.95 -5.07
CA TRP A 169 6.87 -3.52 -6.27
C TRP A 169 6.18 -4.71 -6.95
N TRP A 170 6.91 -5.78 -7.24
CA TRP A 170 6.39 -6.97 -7.91
C TRP A 170 5.21 -7.61 -7.17
N ILE A 171 5.32 -7.80 -5.85
CA ILE A 171 4.24 -8.37 -5.03
C ILE A 171 2.98 -7.48 -5.09
N ASN A 172 3.15 -6.15 -5.06
CA ASN A 172 2.03 -5.22 -5.18
C ASN A 172 1.41 -5.25 -6.59
N GLN A 173 2.21 -5.40 -7.65
CA GLN A 173 1.69 -5.57 -9.01
C GLN A 173 0.86 -6.85 -9.16
N LEU A 174 1.33 -7.97 -8.60
CA LEU A 174 0.58 -9.23 -8.59
C LEU A 174 -0.75 -9.07 -7.85
N ALA A 175 -0.73 -8.41 -6.69
CA ALA A 175 -1.94 -8.14 -5.93
C ALA A 175 -2.90 -7.21 -6.71
N ALA A 176 -2.40 -6.18 -7.39
CA ALA A 176 -3.19 -5.30 -8.25
C ALA A 176 -3.85 -6.08 -9.39
N GLY A 177 -3.14 -7.02 -10.02
CA GLY A 177 -3.69 -7.89 -11.07
C GLY A 177 -4.84 -8.78 -10.56
N LYS A 178 -4.71 -9.32 -9.33
CA LYS A 178 -5.80 -10.07 -8.71
C LYS A 178 -7.03 -9.20 -8.45
N LEU A 179 -6.82 -7.96 -8.00
CA LEU A 179 -7.92 -7.01 -7.79
C LEU A 179 -8.58 -6.63 -9.12
N GLN A 180 -7.82 -6.52 -10.21
CA GLN A 180 -8.37 -6.30 -11.55
C GLN A 180 -9.32 -7.44 -11.96
N GLY A 181 -8.93 -8.70 -11.78
CA GLY A 181 -9.80 -9.83 -12.11
C GLY A 181 -11.14 -9.80 -11.36
N HIS A 182 -11.16 -9.37 -10.10
CA HIS A 182 -12.41 -9.19 -9.35
C HIS A 182 -13.26 -8.01 -9.85
N ILE A 183 -12.63 -6.95 -10.37
CA ILE A 183 -13.35 -5.83 -11.01
C ILE A 183 -13.98 -6.32 -12.32
N ASP A 184 -13.24 -7.08 -13.12
CA ASP A 184 -13.71 -7.60 -14.40
C ASP A 184 -14.89 -8.58 -14.22
N GLU A 185 -14.85 -9.42 -13.17
CA GLU A 185 -15.94 -10.31 -12.78
C GLU A 185 -17.21 -9.53 -12.40
N ILE A 186 -17.08 -8.47 -11.60
CA ILE A 186 -18.21 -7.59 -11.25
C ILE A 186 -18.78 -6.90 -12.49
N ASP A 187 -17.91 -6.41 -13.38
CA ASP A 187 -18.30 -5.72 -14.61
C ASP A 187 -19.04 -6.66 -15.58
N ALA A 188 -18.62 -7.93 -15.69
CA ALA A 188 -19.29 -8.95 -16.50
C ALA A 188 -20.70 -9.27 -15.97
N LEU A 189 -20.84 -9.50 -14.65
CA LEU A 189 -22.14 -9.79 -14.02
C LEU A 189 -23.13 -8.63 -14.11
N THR A 190 -22.65 -7.38 -14.22
CA THR A 190 -23.52 -6.21 -14.41
C THR A 190 -23.92 -5.98 -15.86
N GLN A 191 -23.16 -6.48 -16.84
CA GLN A 191 -23.49 -6.38 -18.26
C GLN A 191 -24.45 -7.48 -18.74
N GLU A 192 -24.41 -8.68 -18.14
CA GLU A 192 -25.31 -9.79 -18.50
C GLU A 192 -26.73 -9.68 -17.89
N GLY A 193 -26.91 -8.84 -16.86
CA GLY A 193 -28.18 -8.68 -16.12
C GLY A 193 -28.99 -7.42 -16.45
N GLY A 194 -28.58 -6.62 -17.44
CA GLY A 194 -29.26 -5.39 -17.89
C GLY A 194 -29.77 -5.50 -19.32
#